data_AF-A0A961X937-F1
#
_entry.id   AF-A0A961X937-F1
#
_cell.length_a   1.000
_cell.length_b   1.000
_cell.length_c   1.000
_cell.angle_alpha   90.00
_cell.angle_beta   90.00
_cell.angle_gamma   90.00
#
_symmetry.space_group_name_H-M   'P 1'
#
loop_
_entity.id
_entity.type
_entity.pdbx_description
1 polymer ?
#
loop_
_entity_poly.entity_id
_entity_poly.type
_entity_poly.pdbx_seq_one_letter_code
_entity_poly.pdbx_strand_id
1 'polypeptide(L)'
;SSTADDLLVSSEGEEWFSADRIETKNTHGTGCSLSSAIAANLARGMDLAEAVGAAKEWLTAAIAASDQLDVGEGSGPIHHFHAMWPKE
;
A
#
# COMPACT_ATOMS: atom_id res chain seq x y z
N SER A 1 -8.63 14.15 7.16
CA SER A 1 -7.21 14.38 6.86
C SER A 1 -7.01 14.17 5.37
N SER A 2 -6.24 15.02 4.69
CA SER A 2 -5.88 14.84 3.27
C SER A 2 -4.85 13.73 3.05
N THR A 3 -4.21 13.28 4.13
CA THR A 3 -3.17 12.25 4.11
C THR A 3 -3.63 10.96 4.78
N ALA A 4 -2.97 9.87 4.40
CA ALA A 4 -2.94 8.61 5.12
C ALA A 4 -1.53 8.44 5.69
N ASP A 5 -1.40 8.63 7.00
CA ASP A 5 -0.11 8.65 7.71
C ASP A 5 0.05 7.36 8.52
N ASP A 6 1.20 6.70 8.36
CA ASP A 6 1.60 5.50 9.11
C ASP A 6 2.86 5.80 9.93
N LEU A 7 2.93 5.32 11.17
CA LEU A 7 4.07 5.52 12.07
C LEU A 7 4.80 4.19 12.31
N LEU A 8 6.07 4.15 11.94
CA LEU A 8 6.99 3.08 12.35
C LEU A 8 7.59 3.45 13.71
N VAL A 9 7.44 2.55 14.68
CA VAL A 9 8.04 2.68 16.01
C VAL A 9 9.05 1.55 16.21
N SER A 10 10.29 1.89 16.54
CA SER A 10 11.37 0.94 16.79
C SER A 10 12.24 1.35 17.97
N SER A 11 13.24 0.55 18.31
CA SER A 11 14.25 0.93 19.31
C SER A 11 15.13 2.11 18.88
N GLU A 12 15.19 2.39 17.57
CA GLU A 12 15.99 3.48 17.00
C GLU A 12 15.23 4.82 16.97
N GLY A 13 13.90 4.77 17.18
CA GLY A 13 13.04 5.94 17.21
C GLY A 13 11.72 5.74 16.48
N GLU A 14 11.12 6.86 16.11
CA GLU A 14 9.84 6.94 15.40
C GLU A 14 10.05 7.58 14.02
N GLU A 15 9.41 7.01 12.99
CA GLU A 15 9.45 7.53 11.63
C GLU A 15 8.05 7.54 11.00
N TRP A 16 7.67 8.68 10.41
CA TRP A 16 6.38 8.86 9.77
C TRP A 16 6.46 8.63 8.25
N PHE A 17 5.50 7.86 7.73
CA PHE A 17 5.32 7.60 6.31
C PHE A 17 3.96 8.14 5.86
N SER A 18 3.99 9.24 5.11
CA SER A 18 2.78 9.94 4.63
C SER A 18 2.56 9.69 3.14
N ALA A 19 1.30 9.49 2.76
CA ALA A 19 0.87 9.52 1.36
C ALA A 19 -0.49 10.19 1.24
N ASP A 20 -0.86 10.57 0.02
CA ASP A 20 -2.19 11.11 -0.26
C ASP A 20 -3.27 10.09 0.11
N ARG A 21 -4.33 10.57 0.76
CA ARG A 21 -5.51 9.74 1.02
C ARG A 21 -6.30 9.62 -0.28
N ILE A 22 -6.44 8.39 -0.77
CA ILE A 22 -7.26 8.10 -1.95
C ILE A 22 -8.72 7.94 -1.54
N GLU A 23 -9.59 8.77 -2.12
CA GLU A 23 -11.04 8.65 -1.98
C GLU A 23 -11.54 7.49 -2.85
N THR A 24 -11.72 6.30 -2.26
CA THR A 24 -12.29 5.13 -2.93
C THR A 24 -13.05 4.24 -1.95
N LYS A 25 -13.94 3.39 -2.48
CA LYS A 25 -14.63 2.33 -1.71
C LYS A 25 -13.85 1.01 -1.70
N ASN A 26 -12.84 0.89 -2.57
CA ASN A 26 -12.07 -0.33 -2.82
C ASN A 26 -10.88 -0.44 -1.87
N THR A 27 -11.18 -0.81 -0.63
CA THR A 27 -10.19 -0.90 0.46
C THR A 27 -10.05 -2.29 1.06
N HIS A 28 -10.74 -3.28 0.49
CA HIS A 28 -10.68 -4.66 0.96
C HIS A 28 -9.25 -5.19 0.85
N GLY A 29 -8.75 -5.79 1.93
CA GLY A 29 -7.41 -6.40 1.96
C GLY A 29 -6.24 -5.41 2.05
N THR A 30 -6.48 -4.10 2.22
CA THR A 30 -5.40 -3.08 2.35
C THR A 30 -4.38 -3.42 3.45
N GLY A 31 -4.84 -3.79 4.66
CA GLY A 31 -3.95 -4.19 5.75
C GLY A 31 -3.15 -5.48 5.47
N CYS A 32 -3.80 -6.50 4.90
CA CYS A 32 -3.13 -7.74 4.50
C CYS A 32 -2.08 -7.49 3.41
N SER A 33 -2.38 -6.57 2.50
CA SER A 33 -1.50 -6.20 1.40
C SER A 33 -0.29 -5.41 1.91
N LEU A 34 -0.51 -4.47 2.83
CA LEU A 34 0.57 -3.71 3.47
C LEU A 34 1.57 -4.64 4.17
N SER A 35 1.07 -5.53 5.04
CA SER A 35 1.94 -6.45 5.79
C SER A 35 2.67 -7.43 4.88
N SER A 36 2.01 -7.92 3.83
CA SER A 36 2.62 -8.79 2.83
C SER A 36 3.71 -8.07 2.03
N ALA A 37 3.50 -6.81 1.65
CA ALA A 37 4.48 -6.00 0.93
C ALA A 37 5.71 -5.70 1.80
N ILE A 38 5.52 -5.35 3.08
CA ILE A 38 6.63 -5.17 4.04
C ILE A 38 7.44 -6.47 4.16
N ALA A 39 6.76 -7.60 4.38
CA ALA A 39 7.43 -8.90 4.50
C ALA A 39 8.20 -9.28 3.23
N ALA A 40 7.64 -9.02 2.04
CA ALA A 40 8.30 -9.29 0.77
C ALA A 40 9.54 -8.42 0.56
N ASN A 41 9.48 -7.14 0.92
CA ASN A 41 10.62 -6.22 0.83
C ASN A 41 11.75 -6.59 1.81
N LEU A 42 11.40 -6.95 3.06
CA LEU A 42 12.37 -7.48 4.02
C LEU A 42 13.03 -8.76 3.51
N ALA A 43 12.27 -9.68 2.90
CA ALA A 43 12.81 -10.91 2.31
C ALA A 43 13.75 -10.65 1.13
N ARG A 44 13.66 -9.48 0.48
CA ARG A 44 14.60 -9.02 -0.55
C ARG A 44 15.86 -8.35 0.01
N GLY A 45 15.98 -8.25 1.34
CA GLY A 45 17.14 -7.69 2.02
C GLY A 45 17.11 -6.18 2.25
N MET A 46 15.95 -5.53 2.07
CA MET A 46 15.77 -4.13 2.47
C MET A 46 15.81 -4.02 4.00
N ASP A 47 16.24 -2.87 4.52
CA ASP A 47 16.06 -2.58 5.93
C ASP A 47 14.58 -2.32 6.28
N LEU A 48 14.27 -2.18 7.57
CA LEU A 48 12.88 -2.06 8.02
C LEU A 48 12.21 -0.77 7.55
N ALA A 49 12.89 0.37 7.61
CA ALA A 49 12.32 1.65 7.21
C ALA A 49 12.11 1.70 5.69
N GLU A 50 13.11 1.24 4.92
CA GLU A 50 13.03 1.09 3.47
C GLU A 50 11.88 0.16 3.07
N ALA A 51 11.73 -0.99 3.74
CA ALA A 51 10.67 -1.95 3.45
C ALA A 51 9.27 -1.38 3.71
N VAL A 52 9.10 -0.61 4.79
CA VAL A 52 7.85 0.08 5.14
C VAL A 52 7.54 1.18 4.13
N GLY A 53 8.51 2.02 3.79
CA GLY A 53 8.34 3.08 2.80
C GLY A 53 7.95 2.53 1.43
N ALA A 54 8.67 1.53 0.93
CA ALA A 54 8.37 0.90 -0.35
C ALA A 54 6.99 0.21 -0.36
N ALA A 55 6.58 -0.41 0.77
CA ALA A 55 5.26 -1.01 0.90
C ALA A 55 4.14 0.05 0.91
N LYS A 56 4.36 1.19 1.57
CA LYS A 56 3.44 2.33 1.61
C LYS A 56 3.22 2.94 0.22
N GLU A 57 4.30 3.14 -0.53
CA GLU A 57 4.25 3.65 -1.90
C GLU A 57 3.48 2.69 -2.81
N TRP A 58 3.84 1.40 -2.78
CA TRP A 58 3.18 0.37 -3.57
C TRP A 58 1.69 0.26 -3.25
N LEU A 59 1.32 0.24 -1.97
CA LEU A 59 -0.09 0.14 -1.55
C LEU A 59 -0.90 1.35 -2.02
N THR A 60 -0.34 2.55 -1.87
CA THR A 60 -1.01 3.79 -2.33
C THR A 60 -1.30 3.71 -3.83
N ALA A 61 -0.34 3.26 -4.64
CA ALA A 61 -0.53 3.08 -6.08
C ALA A 61 -1.55 1.97 -6.41
N ALA A 62 -1.55 0.86 -5.67
CA ALA A 62 -2.50 -0.22 -5.84
C ALA A 62 -3.94 0.22 -5.50
N ILE A 63 -4.13 1.07 -4.49
CA ILE A 63 -5.43 1.66 -4.15
C ILE A 63 -5.85 2.66 -5.24
N ALA A 64 -4.93 3.51 -5.71
CA ALA A 64 -5.23 4.48 -6.77
C ALA A 64 -5.66 3.83 -8.10
N ALA A 65 -5.16 2.63 -8.39
CA ALA A 65 -5.55 1.85 -9.56
C ALA A 65 -6.76 0.91 -9.32
N SER A 66 -7.31 0.86 -8.11
CA SER A 66 -8.36 -0.11 -7.75
C SER A 66 -9.63 0.01 -8.58
N ASP A 67 -10.01 1.22 -8.99
CA ASP A 67 -11.21 1.48 -9.79
C ASP A 67 -11.11 0.96 -11.24
N GLN A 68 -9.94 0.47 -11.66
CA GLN A 68 -9.77 -0.24 -12.94
C GLN A 68 -10.27 -1.69 -12.86
N LEU A 69 -10.54 -2.20 -11.67
CA LEU A 69 -11.10 -3.52 -11.44
C LEU A 69 -12.63 -3.44 -11.30
N ASP A 70 -13.32 -4.34 -11.99
CA ASP A 70 -14.77 -4.53 -11.84
C ASP A 70 -15.03 -5.88 -11.15
N VAL A 71 -14.91 -5.89 -9.81
CA VAL A 71 -14.99 -7.11 -9.00
C VAL A 71 -15.90 -6.92 -7.79
N GLY A 72 -17.04 -7.62 -7.82
CA GLY A 72 -18.03 -7.64 -6.73
C GLY A 72 -18.88 -6.37 -6.64
N GLU A 73 -19.83 -6.36 -5.70
CA GLU A 73 -20.81 -5.27 -5.55
C GLU A 73 -20.62 -4.46 -4.24
N GLY A 74 -19.57 -4.77 -3.47
CA GLY A 74 -19.28 -4.20 -2.15
C GLY A 74 -18.00 -3.35 -2.12
N SER A 75 -17.23 -3.43 -1.02
CA SER A 75 -15.88 -2.87 -0.98
C SER A 75 -14.95 -3.74 -1.83
N GLY A 76 -14.58 -3.26 -3.01
CA GLY A 76 -13.70 -3.97 -3.93
C GLY A 76 -12.26 -4.10 -3.41
N PRO A 77 -11.45 -4.96 -4.04
CA PRO A 77 -10.05 -5.16 -3.71
C PRO A 77 -9.18 -4.00 -4.22
N ILE A 78 -7.95 -3.91 -3.71
CA ILE A 78 -6.90 -3.09 -4.36
C ILE A 78 -6.40 -3.76 -5.64
N HIS A 79 -5.75 -2.98 -6.51
CA HIS A 79 -5.16 -3.51 -7.73
C HIS A 79 -3.70 -3.94 -7.52
N HIS A 80 -3.47 -5.18 -7.06
CA HIS A 80 -2.13 -5.71 -6.79
C HIS A 80 -1.12 -5.62 -7.95
N PHE A 81 -1.61 -5.79 -9.18
CA PHE A 81 -0.77 -5.86 -10.39
C PHE A 81 -0.68 -4.53 -11.14
N HIS A 82 -0.92 -3.39 -10.47
CA HIS A 82 -1.09 -2.08 -11.13
C HIS A 82 0.13 -1.62 -11.95
N ALA A 83 1.31 -2.17 -11.65
CA ALA A 83 2.56 -1.88 -12.35
C ALA A 83 3.02 -2.99 -13.32
N MET A 84 2.24 -4.07 -13.48
CA MET A 84 2.63 -5.22 -14.31
C MET A 84 1.91 -5.28 -15.66
N TRP A 85 0.77 -4.59 -15.81
CA TRP A 85 0.03 -4.58 -17.06
C TRP A 85 0.31 -3.33 -17.89
N PRO A 86 0.29 -3.45 -19.24
CA PRO A 86 0.38 -2.29 -20.12
C PRO A 86 -0.76 -1.32 -19.82
N LYS A 87 -0.47 -0.02 -19.84
CA LYS A 87 -1.52 1.00 -19.87
C LYS A 87 -2.09 1.03 -21.29
N GLU A 88 -3.40 0.85 -21.43
CA GLU A 88 -4.10 1.06 -22.70
C GLU A 88 -4.05 2.52 -23.17
#